data_AF-A0A1G3XVG7-F1
#
_entry.id   AF-A0A1G3XVG7-F1
#
_cell.length_a   1.000
_cell.length_b   1.000
_cell.length_c   1.000
_cell.angle_alpha   90.00
_cell.angle_beta   90.00
_cell.angle_gamma   90.00
#
_symmetry.space_group_name_H-M   'P 1'
#
loop_
_entity.id
_entity.type
_entity.pdbx_description
1 polymer ?
#
loop_
_entity_poly.entity_id
_entity_poly.type
_entity_poly.pdbx_seq_one_letter_code
_entity_poly.pdbx_strand_id
1 'polypeptide(L)'
;MGITRRNLTKGIVLLSTALAVAPFGALYKYLSVPAPTIKLTRTKIANRKDVPPGESLRFNFPLKDRPAVLIHMVPGEYKFGDYRQGSKIKAVNIDEFVAYDSICTHLGCPTSWKGGEKDMASPCHGGAFSAIDGTVLKGPPLRPVPKIKLEIDASGDIYAVGYESGLPLFGLESVIFEPA
;
A
#
# COMPACT_ATOMS: atom_id res chain seq x y z
N MET A 1 61.64 23.31 -22.24
CA MET A 1 60.51 23.19 -23.19
C MET A 1 59.37 24.08 -22.71
N GLY A 2 58.98 25.09 -23.49
CA GLY A 2 57.87 25.99 -23.14
C GLY A 2 56.51 25.43 -23.58
N ILE A 3 55.44 25.79 -22.87
CA ILE A 3 54.07 25.43 -23.25
C ILE A 3 53.70 26.19 -24.53
N THR A 4 53.29 25.46 -25.58
CA THR A 4 52.79 26.07 -26.82
C THR A 4 51.34 26.50 -26.64
N ARG A 5 50.93 27.57 -27.35
CA ARG A 5 49.53 28.05 -27.36
C ARG A 5 48.53 26.93 -27.68
N ARG A 6 48.89 26.06 -28.62
CA ARG A 6 48.09 24.88 -29.03
C ARG A 6 47.90 23.88 -27.90
N ASN A 7 48.94 23.62 -27.10
CA ASN A 7 48.86 22.69 -25.98
C ASN A 7 48.05 23.28 -24.82
N LEU A 8 48.17 24.59 -24.59
CA LEU A 8 47.35 25.30 -23.60
C LEU A 8 45.85 25.25 -23.95
N THR A 9 45.47 25.56 -25.20
CA THR A 9 44.06 25.52 -25.63
C THR A 9 43.47 24.10 -25.53
N LYS A 10 44.22 23.06 -25.93
CA LYS A 10 43.78 21.67 -25.75
C LYS A 10 43.53 21.34 -24.27
N GLY A 11 44.41 21.80 -23.38
CA GLY A 11 44.25 21.60 -21.93
C GLY A 11 42.97 22.27 -21.39
N ILE A 12 42.71 23.52 -21.78
CA ILE A 12 41.50 24.25 -21.37
C ILE A 12 40.25 23.55 -21.87
N VAL A 13 40.20 23.15 -23.15
CA VAL A 13 39.03 22.47 -23.73
C VAL A 13 38.75 21.14 -23.02
N LEU A 14 39.78 20.34 -22.73
CA LEU A 14 39.63 19.07 -22.02
C LEU A 14 39.12 19.28 -20.59
N LEU A 15 39.69 20.27 -19.87
CA LEU A 15 39.28 20.60 -18.52
C LEU A 15 37.82 21.09 -18.49
N SER A 16 37.45 22.02 -19.37
CA SER A 16 36.07 22.54 -19.48
C SER A 16 35.08 21.43 -19.82
N THR A 17 35.43 20.53 -20.73
CA THR A 17 34.57 19.39 -21.08
C THR A 17 34.39 18.45 -19.88
N ALA A 18 35.48 18.14 -19.16
CA ALA A 18 35.41 17.29 -17.97
C ALA A 18 34.52 17.90 -16.87
N LEU A 19 34.67 19.20 -16.61
CA LEU A 19 33.83 19.94 -15.65
C LEU A 19 32.36 19.99 -16.09
N ALA A 20 32.09 20.14 -17.38
CA ALA A 20 30.73 20.15 -17.91
C ALA A 20 30.04 18.77 -17.81
N VAL A 21 30.79 17.67 -18.00
CA VAL A 21 30.24 16.30 -17.97
C VAL A 21 30.13 15.74 -16.55
N ALA A 22 31.01 16.14 -15.62
CA ALA A 22 31.01 15.68 -14.23
C ALA A 22 29.63 15.66 -13.52
N PRO A 23 28.79 16.73 -13.59
CA PRO A 23 27.48 16.72 -12.93
C PRO A 23 26.50 15.71 -13.54
N PHE A 24 26.65 15.35 -14.83
CA PHE A 24 25.76 14.39 -15.49
C PHE A 24 25.94 12.97 -14.93
N GLY A 25 27.15 12.59 -14.49
CA GLY A 25 27.37 11.30 -13.83
C GLY A 25 26.67 11.21 -12.47
N ALA A 26 26.73 12.29 -11.68
CA ALA A 26 26.01 12.38 -10.40
C ALA A 26 24.49 12.38 -10.61
N LEU A 27 24.01 13.13 -11.60
CA LEU A 27 22.60 13.17 -11.97
C LEU A 27 22.11 11.80 -12.46
N TYR A 28 22.88 11.12 -13.32
CA TYR A 28 22.56 9.77 -13.79
C TYR A 28 22.43 8.80 -12.62
N LYS A 29 23.36 8.84 -11.67
CA LYS A 29 23.31 8.01 -10.46
C LYS A 29 22.09 8.34 -9.58
N TYR A 30 21.74 9.62 -9.45
CA TYR A 30 20.56 10.06 -8.69
C TYR A 30 19.24 9.61 -9.34
N LEU A 31 19.13 9.69 -10.66
CA LEU A 31 17.95 9.26 -11.42
C LEU A 31 17.84 7.73 -11.54
N SER A 32 18.96 7.02 -11.46
CA SER A 32 19.02 5.55 -11.60
C SER A 32 18.98 4.82 -10.25
N VAL A 33 18.61 5.48 -9.14
CA VAL A 33 18.44 4.79 -7.86
C VAL A 33 17.27 3.80 -8.01
N PRO A 34 17.51 2.49 -7.83
CA PRO A 34 16.45 1.52 -7.96
C PRO A 34 15.38 1.75 -6.89
N ALA A 35 14.14 1.42 -7.24
CA ALA A 35 13.04 1.25 -6.32
C ALA A 35 13.49 0.56 -5.02
N PRO A 36 13.20 1.11 -3.83
CA PRO A 36 13.48 0.39 -2.60
C PRO A 36 12.63 -0.88 -2.55
N THR A 37 13.22 -1.97 -2.09
CA THR A 37 12.55 -3.26 -1.92
C THR A 37 12.12 -3.45 -0.48
N ILE A 38 10.85 -3.74 -0.25
CA ILE A 38 10.31 -4.14 1.06
C ILE A 38 10.10 -5.64 1.04
N LYS A 39 10.82 -6.35 1.91
CA LYS A 39 10.58 -7.77 2.17
C LYS A 39 9.39 -7.91 3.11
N LEU A 40 8.31 -8.52 2.64
CA LEU A 40 7.15 -8.81 3.48
C LEU A 40 7.57 -9.83 4.53
N THR A 41 7.22 -9.58 5.78
CA THR A 41 7.51 -10.51 6.88
C THR A 41 6.20 -10.98 7.48
N ARG A 42 6.09 -12.28 7.72
CA ARG A 42 4.95 -12.87 8.44
C ARG A 42 4.82 -12.23 9.82
N THR A 43 3.78 -11.42 9.99
CA THR A 43 3.59 -10.57 11.18
C THR A 43 2.34 -11.03 11.92
N LYS A 44 2.50 -11.43 13.18
CA LYS A 44 1.36 -11.78 14.05
C LYS A 44 0.56 -10.52 14.36
N ILE A 45 -0.76 -10.59 14.18
CA ILE A 45 -1.70 -9.49 14.43
C ILE A 45 -2.35 -9.67 15.81
N ALA A 46 -3.09 -10.77 15.99
CA ALA A 46 -3.86 -11.11 17.19
C ALA A 46 -4.27 -12.58 17.18
N ASN A 47 -4.87 -13.08 18.27
CA ASN A 47 -5.60 -14.35 18.23
C ASN A 47 -7.07 -14.12 17.84
N ARG A 48 -7.69 -15.09 17.17
CA ARG A 48 -9.12 -15.06 16.80
C ARG A 48 -10.04 -14.78 17.99
N LYS A 49 -9.65 -15.17 19.20
CA LYS A 49 -10.42 -14.93 20.43
C LYS A 49 -10.39 -13.47 20.89
N ASP A 50 -9.38 -12.71 20.48
CA ASP A 50 -9.15 -11.33 20.94
C ASP A 50 -9.97 -10.31 20.15
N VAL A 51 -10.55 -10.71 19.02
CA VAL A 51 -11.36 -9.85 18.16
C VAL A 51 -12.73 -10.50 17.99
N PRO A 52 -13.77 -10.09 18.74
CA PRO A 52 -15.14 -10.59 18.60
C PRO A 52 -15.79 -10.25 17.24
N PRO A 53 -16.83 -10.99 16.81
CA PRO A 53 -17.56 -10.68 15.58
C PRO A 53 -18.15 -9.28 15.61
N GLY A 54 -17.93 -8.50 14.56
CA GLY A 54 -18.38 -7.11 14.46
C GLY A 54 -17.41 -6.09 15.06
N GLU A 55 -16.27 -6.54 15.59
CA GLU A 55 -15.19 -5.67 16.05
C GLU A 55 -14.04 -5.60 15.04
N SER A 56 -13.15 -4.63 15.28
CA SER A 56 -11.94 -4.46 14.47
C SER A 56 -10.74 -4.12 15.35
N LEU A 57 -9.58 -4.56 14.91
CA LEU A 57 -8.30 -4.27 15.52
C LEU A 57 -7.41 -3.50 14.56
N ARG A 58 -6.80 -2.40 15.02
CA ARG A 58 -5.78 -1.67 14.26
C ARG A 58 -4.41 -2.28 14.51
N PHE A 59 -3.62 -2.41 13.46
CA PHE A 59 -2.25 -2.89 13.50
C PHE A 59 -1.42 -2.18 12.42
N ASN A 60 -0.12 -2.46 12.32
CA ASN A 60 0.73 -1.86 11.28
C ASN A 60 1.33 -2.93 10.38
N PHE A 61 1.29 -2.72 9.06
CA PHE A 61 1.83 -3.65 8.06
C PHE A 61 2.02 -2.96 6.69
N PRO A 62 3.09 -3.28 5.92
CA PRO A 62 4.24 -4.09 6.31
C PRO A 62 5.29 -3.27 7.08
N LEU A 63 5.11 -1.95 7.16
CA LEU A 63 5.99 -1.03 7.87
C LEU A 63 5.40 -0.66 9.24
N LYS A 64 6.27 -0.25 10.16
CA LYS A 64 5.86 0.13 11.53
C LYS A 64 4.96 1.35 11.61
N ASP A 65 4.98 2.20 10.59
CA ASP A 65 4.23 3.45 10.48
C ASP A 65 3.10 3.38 9.44
N ARG A 66 2.80 2.18 8.92
CA ARG A 66 1.74 1.98 7.94
C ARG A 66 0.50 1.34 8.59
N PRO A 67 -0.53 2.12 8.94
CA PRO A 67 -1.71 1.59 9.63
C PRO A 67 -2.53 0.67 8.73
N ALA A 68 -2.99 -0.41 9.33
CA ALA A 68 -3.86 -1.42 8.78
C ALA A 68 -5.00 -1.71 9.75
N VAL A 69 -6.07 -2.32 9.25
CA VAL A 69 -7.22 -2.72 10.06
C VAL A 69 -7.54 -4.17 9.78
N LEU A 70 -7.71 -4.94 10.85
CA LEU A 70 -8.27 -6.28 10.86
C LEU A 70 -9.74 -6.15 11.29
N ILE A 71 -10.65 -6.73 10.53
CA ILE A 71 -12.09 -6.69 10.79
C ILE A 71 -12.58 -8.12 10.95
N HIS A 72 -13.27 -8.40 12.04
CA HIS A 72 -14.01 -9.65 12.21
C HIS A 72 -15.43 -9.43 11.71
N MET A 73 -15.74 -10.03 10.57
CA MET A 73 -17.05 -9.92 9.95
C MET A 73 -18.07 -10.78 10.69
N VAL A 74 -19.27 -10.24 10.94
CA VAL A 74 -20.35 -11.01 11.56
C VAL A 74 -20.85 -12.06 10.55
N PRO A 75 -20.94 -13.35 10.89
CA PRO A 75 -21.46 -14.36 9.95
C PRO A 75 -22.87 -13.96 9.46
N GLY A 76 -23.02 -13.82 8.14
CA GLY A 76 -24.26 -13.39 7.53
C GLY A 76 -24.14 -13.26 6.01
N GLU A 77 -25.28 -13.24 5.33
CA GLU A 77 -25.31 -13.02 3.87
C GLU A 77 -25.16 -11.52 3.57
N TYR A 78 -23.95 -11.09 3.20
CA TYR A 78 -23.70 -9.71 2.80
C TYR A 78 -24.02 -9.53 1.32
N LYS A 79 -25.18 -8.91 1.04
CA LYS A 79 -25.54 -8.53 -0.33
C LYS A 79 -24.72 -7.32 -0.77
N PHE A 80 -23.78 -7.60 -1.68
CA PHE A 80 -22.91 -6.65 -2.34
C PHE A 80 -23.63 -6.05 -3.55
N GLY A 81 -24.36 -4.93 -3.44
CA GLY A 81 -25.13 -4.51 -4.63
C GLY A 81 -25.90 -3.20 -4.63
N ASP A 82 -26.21 -2.58 -3.48
CA ASP A 82 -27.02 -1.35 -3.53
C ASP A 82 -26.19 -0.06 -3.71
N TYR A 83 -24.87 -0.17 -3.91
CA TYR A 83 -24.01 1.01 -3.85
C TYR A 83 -23.69 1.68 -5.20
N ARG A 84 -23.75 1.00 -6.35
CA ARG A 84 -23.76 1.62 -7.69
C ARG A 84 -24.23 0.61 -8.76
N GLN A 85 -25.41 0.89 -9.33
CA GLN A 85 -25.91 0.49 -10.66
C GLN A 85 -25.16 -0.67 -11.37
N GLY A 86 -25.52 -1.92 -11.04
CA GLY A 86 -25.42 -3.02 -12.01
C GLY A 86 -24.31 -4.06 -11.85
N SER A 87 -23.48 -4.04 -10.81
CA SER A 87 -22.55 -5.16 -10.56
C SER A 87 -23.28 -6.34 -9.90
N LYS A 88 -23.38 -7.47 -10.61
CA LYS A 88 -24.00 -8.71 -10.12
C LYS A 88 -23.27 -9.24 -8.89
N ILE A 89 -24.06 -9.54 -7.86
CA ILE A 89 -23.64 -9.99 -6.53
C ILE A 89 -23.16 -11.44 -6.60
N LYS A 90 -21.96 -11.72 -6.09
CA LYS A 90 -21.58 -13.08 -5.67
C LYS A 90 -21.83 -13.14 -4.17
N ALA A 91 -22.63 -14.09 -3.69
CA ALA A 91 -22.64 -14.42 -2.27
C ALA A 91 -21.22 -14.89 -1.93
N VAL A 92 -20.45 -14.03 -1.26
CA VAL A 92 -19.12 -14.37 -0.81
C VAL A 92 -19.28 -15.02 0.55
N ASN A 93 -18.82 -16.26 0.67
CA ASN A 93 -18.50 -16.82 1.97
C ASN A 93 -17.27 -16.04 2.43
N ILE A 94 -17.52 -14.94 3.13
CA ILE A 94 -16.48 -14.10 3.69
C ILE A 94 -15.70 -14.94 4.69
N ASP A 95 -14.38 -14.96 4.54
CA ASP A 95 -13.53 -15.37 5.64
C ASP A 95 -13.93 -14.52 6.85
N GLU A 96 -14.01 -15.17 8.01
CA GLU A 96 -14.41 -14.53 9.27
C GLU A 96 -13.58 -13.27 9.57
N PHE A 97 -12.35 -13.23 9.08
CA PHE A 97 -11.43 -12.12 9.20
C PHE A 97 -11.02 -11.58 7.84
N VAL A 98 -11.10 -10.27 7.69
CA VAL A 98 -10.56 -9.54 6.54
C VAL A 98 -9.64 -8.43 7.05
N ALA A 99 -8.60 -8.12 6.30
CA ALA A 99 -7.69 -7.04 6.65
C ALA A 99 -7.38 -6.15 5.46
N TYR A 100 -7.21 -4.86 5.72
CA TYR A 100 -6.94 -3.85 4.71
C TYR A 100 -5.87 -2.88 5.18
N ASP A 101 -5.16 -2.31 4.21
CA ASP A 101 -4.44 -1.07 4.41
C ASP A 101 -5.44 0.02 4.82
N SER A 102 -5.20 0.65 5.97
CA SER A 102 -6.09 1.65 6.54
C SER A 102 -5.78 3.05 5.99
N ILE A 103 -5.17 3.15 4.80
CA ILE A 103 -4.83 4.41 4.13
C ILE A 103 -5.71 4.61 2.89
N CYS A 104 -6.39 5.76 2.84
CA CYS A 104 -7.20 6.16 1.70
C CYS A 104 -6.32 6.38 0.45
N THR A 105 -6.66 5.70 -0.64
CA THR A 105 -5.92 5.75 -1.91
C THR A 105 -6.07 7.06 -2.70
N HIS A 106 -6.82 8.05 -2.18
CA HIS A 106 -6.90 9.38 -2.76
C HIS A 106 -5.68 10.24 -2.40
N LEU A 107 -5.58 10.63 -1.11
CA LEU A 107 -4.54 11.53 -0.61
C LEU A 107 -3.94 11.06 0.73
N GLY A 108 -4.10 9.78 1.08
CA GLY A 108 -3.38 9.19 2.20
C GLY A 108 -4.01 9.33 3.59
N CYS A 109 -5.23 9.85 3.70
CA CYS A 109 -5.90 9.95 5.00
C CYS A 109 -6.21 8.56 5.58
N PRO A 110 -6.08 8.37 6.91
CA PRO A 110 -6.43 7.11 7.53
C PRO A 110 -7.94 6.85 7.39
N THR A 111 -8.29 5.66 6.93
CA THR A 111 -9.67 5.17 6.94
C THR A 111 -10.03 4.63 8.32
N SER A 112 -11.33 4.61 8.61
CA SER A 112 -11.87 3.99 9.81
C SER A 112 -13.06 3.13 9.44
N TRP A 113 -13.08 1.92 9.98
CA TRP A 113 -14.27 1.11 10.03
C TRP A 113 -14.99 1.31 11.36
N LYS A 114 -16.31 1.27 11.36
CA LYS A 114 -17.13 1.26 12.57
C LYS A 114 -17.84 -0.09 12.66
N GLY A 115 -17.93 -0.62 13.88
CA GLY A 115 -18.49 -1.94 14.14
C GLY A 115 -19.82 -2.20 13.44
N GLY A 116 -19.86 -3.23 12.59
CA GLY A 116 -21.05 -3.65 11.86
C GLY A 116 -21.38 -2.84 10.59
N GLU A 117 -20.63 -1.79 10.26
CA GLU A 117 -20.80 -1.07 9.01
C GLU A 117 -20.26 -1.88 7.82
N LYS A 118 -20.78 -1.62 6.62
CA LYS A 118 -20.34 -2.30 5.38
C LYS A 118 -19.21 -1.55 4.69
N ASP A 119 -18.85 -0.37 5.18
CA ASP A 119 -17.89 0.53 4.58
C ASP A 119 -16.86 1.05 5.58
N MET A 120 -15.65 1.26 5.07
CA MET A 120 -14.54 1.96 5.70
C MET A 120 -14.52 3.38 5.18
N ALA A 121 -14.84 4.34 6.04
CA ALA A 121 -14.94 5.74 5.66
C ALA A 121 -13.59 6.46 5.80
N SER A 122 -13.32 7.36 4.85
CA SER A 122 -12.22 8.33 4.89
C SER A 122 -12.78 9.70 5.29
N PRO A 123 -12.27 10.33 6.36
CA PRO A 123 -12.86 11.56 6.90
C PRO A 123 -12.59 12.81 6.04
N CYS A 124 -11.60 12.77 5.15
CA CYS A 124 -11.09 13.98 4.51
C CYS A 124 -11.96 14.49 3.34
N HIS A 125 -12.38 13.60 2.44
CA HIS A 125 -13.04 14.00 1.18
C HIS A 125 -14.23 13.10 0.83
N GLY A 126 -14.85 12.46 1.82
CA GLY A 126 -16.03 11.61 1.62
C GLY A 126 -15.74 10.30 0.85
N GLY A 127 -14.50 9.82 0.90
CA GLY A 127 -14.12 8.50 0.40
C GLY A 127 -14.73 7.39 1.25
N ALA A 128 -15.23 6.34 0.63
CA ALA A 128 -15.66 5.13 1.35
C ALA A 128 -15.27 3.90 0.55
N PHE A 129 -14.84 2.86 1.25
CA PHE A 129 -14.42 1.59 0.68
C PHE A 129 -15.24 0.46 1.28
N SER A 130 -15.48 -0.59 0.55
CA SER A 130 -16.18 -1.78 1.04
C SER A 130 -15.34 -2.47 2.11
N ALA A 131 -15.94 -2.76 3.27
CA ALA A 131 -15.33 -3.58 4.32
C ALA A 131 -15.23 -5.06 3.90
N ILE A 132 -15.93 -5.49 2.85
CA ILE A 132 -15.99 -6.87 2.40
C ILE A 132 -14.86 -7.21 1.42
N ASP A 133 -14.52 -6.27 0.52
CA ASP A 133 -13.53 -6.51 -0.54
C ASP A 133 -12.59 -5.32 -0.84
N GLY A 134 -12.70 -4.21 -0.11
CA GLY A 134 -11.85 -3.02 -0.27
C GLY A 134 -12.19 -2.14 -1.48
N THR A 135 -13.22 -2.49 -2.26
CA THR A 135 -13.61 -1.70 -3.46
C THR A 135 -14.07 -0.30 -3.10
N VAL A 136 -13.89 0.65 -4.03
CA VAL A 136 -14.39 2.02 -3.83
C VAL A 136 -15.91 2.03 -3.89
N LEU A 137 -16.55 2.45 -2.81
CA LEU A 137 -17.99 2.64 -2.73
C LEU A 137 -18.37 4.11 -2.99
N LYS A 138 -17.58 5.04 -2.45
CA LYS A 138 -17.85 6.47 -2.52
C LYS A 138 -16.58 7.29 -2.62
N GLY A 139 -16.75 8.50 -3.15
CA GLY A 139 -15.80 9.61 -3.03
C GLY A 139 -14.87 9.75 -4.22
N PRO A 140 -13.84 10.60 -4.07
CA PRO A 140 -12.80 10.79 -5.09
C PRO A 140 -11.87 9.60 -5.38
N PRO A 141 -11.58 8.65 -4.47
CA PRO A 141 -10.61 7.58 -4.75
C PRO A 141 -10.95 6.80 -6.02
N LEU A 142 -9.96 6.56 -6.88
CA LEU A 142 -10.15 5.86 -8.16
C LEU A 142 -9.81 4.36 -8.10
N ARG A 143 -9.22 3.92 -6.98
CA ARG A 143 -8.71 2.55 -6.82
C ARG A 143 -9.03 2.01 -5.42
N PRO A 144 -9.28 0.68 -5.29
CA PRO A 144 -9.61 0.04 -4.03
C PRO A 144 -8.50 0.22 -2.99
N VAL A 145 -8.84 0.08 -1.71
CA VAL A 145 -7.82 -0.08 -0.68
C VAL A 145 -7.15 -1.46 -0.80
N PRO A 146 -5.83 -1.55 -0.63
CA PRO A 146 -5.12 -2.82 -0.62
C PRO A 146 -5.68 -3.81 0.41
N LYS A 147 -6.00 -5.04 -0.03
CA LYS A 147 -6.43 -6.14 0.86
C LYS A 147 -5.20 -6.92 1.32
N ILE A 148 -5.05 -7.08 2.62
CA ILE A 148 -3.95 -7.81 3.25
C ILE A 148 -4.28 -9.30 3.25
N LYS A 149 -3.31 -10.11 2.83
CA LYS A 149 -3.39 -11.57 2.87
C LYS A 149 -3.20 -12.03 4.31
N LEU A 150 -4.20 -12.76 4.80
CA LEU A 150 -4.20 -13.33 6.15
C LEU A 150 -3.91 -14.82 6.13
N GLU A 151 -3.22 -15.30 7.16
CA GLU A 151 -3.10 -16.70 7.51
C GLU A 151 -3.52 -16.91 8.95
N ILE A 152 -4.31 -17.94 9.21
CA ILE A 152 -4.71 -18.33 10.57
C ILE A 152 -4.09 -19.70 10.85
N ASP A 153 -3.33 -19.80 11.94
CA ASP A 153 -2.72 -21.08 12.33
C ASP A 153 -3.69 -21.96 13.14
N ALA A 154 -3.24 -23.19 13.45
CA ALA A 154 -4.05 -24.14 14.23
C ALA A 154 -4.32 -23.68 15.67
N SER A 155 -3.52 -22.76 16.22
CA SER A 155 -3.73 -22.14 17.53
C SER A 155 -4.74 -20.99 17.49
N GLY A 156 -5.18 -20.59 16.30
CA GLY A 156 -6.08 -19.47 16.06
C GLY A 156 -5.38 -18.12 16.03
N ASP A 157 -4.05 -18.07 15.94
CA ASP A 157 -3.33 -16.83 15.73
C ASP A 157 -3.44 -16.37 14.27
N ILE A 158 -3.71 -15.09 14.09
CA ILE A 158 -3.90 -14.43 12.80
C ILE A 158 -2.62 -13.68 12.42
N TYR A 159 -2.14 -13.90 11.21
CA TYR A 159 -0.93 -13.30 10.67
C TYR A 159 -1.20 -12.56 9.37
N ALA A 160 -0.55 -11.41 9.19
CA ALA A 160 -0.41 -10.76 7.89
C ALA A 160 0.82 -11.32 7.18
N VAL A 161 0.65 -11.79 5.94
CA VAL A 161 1.73 -12.39 5.13
C VAL A 161 1.98 -11.67 3.81
N GLY A 162 1.14 -10.71 3.44
CA GLY A 162 1.32 -9.92 2.23
C GLY A 162 0.06 -9.20 1.82
N TYR A 163 -0.08 -8.93 0.52
CA TYR A 163 -1.26 -8.31 -0.07
C TYR A 163 -1.87 -9.25 -1.10
N GLU A 164 -3.21 -9.38 -1.08
CA GLU A 164 -3.97 -10.15 -2.07
C GLU A 164 -4.34 -9.30 -3.28
N SER A 165 -4.62 -8.02 -3.06
CA SER A 165 -5.12 -7.11 -4.10
C SER A 165 -4.93 -5.64 -3.71
N GLY A 166 -5.22 -4.74 -4.66
CA GLY A 166 -5.27 -3.29 -4.44
C GLY A 166 -3.90 -2.59 -4.38
N LEU A 167 -2.82 -3.27 -4.77
CA LEU A 167 -1.52 -2.65 -5.04
C LEU A 167 -1.57 -1.71 -6.27
N PRO A 168 -0.65 -0.74 -6.38
CA PRO A 168 0.40 -0.37 -5.42
C PRO A 168 -0.13 0.19 -4.10
N LEU A 169 0.72 0.37 -3.10
CA LEU A 169 0.38 1.02 -1.83
C LEU A 169 0.44 2.54 -1.98
N PHE A 170 -0.50 3.30 -1.38
CA PHE A 170 -0.45 4.77 -1.44
C PHE A 170 0.86 5.30 -0.83
N GLY A 171 1.55 6.17 -1.58
CA GLY A 171 2.83 6.77 -1.22
C GLY A 171 4.03 5.81 -1.32
N LEU A 172 3.82 4.59 -1.81
CA LEU A 172 4.83 3.55 -2.01
C LEU A 172 4.68 2.91 -3.40
N GLU A 173 4.30 3.69 -4.40
CA GLU A 173 4.00 3.20 -5.75
C GLU A 173 5.22 2.69 -6.50
N SER A 174 6.40 3.21 -6.17
CA SER A 174 7.67 2.77 -6.74
C SER A 174 8.32 1.66 -5.93
N VAL A 175 7.72 1.17 -4.84
CA VAL A 175 8.33 0.13 -3.98
C VAL A 175 8.05 -1.26 -4.54
N ILE A 176 9.08 -2.11 -4.55
CA ILE A 176 8.95 -3.52 -4.89
C ILE A 176 8.66 -4.31 -3.61
N PHE A 177 7.55 -5.05 -3.60
CA PHE A 177 7.22 -5.96 -2.50
C PHE A 177 7.66 -7.38 -2.85
N GLU A 178 8.56 -7.92 -2.05
CA GLU A 178 8.94 -9.33 -2.13
C GLU A 178 8.06 -10.17 -1.19
N PRO A 179 7.61 -11.37 -1.63
CA PRO A 179 6.79 -12.25 -0.80
C PRO A 179 7.52 -12.67 0.48
N ALA A 180 6.73 -12.96 1.51
CA ALA A 180 7.20 -13.44 2.81
C ALA A 180 7.74 -14.87 2.77
#